data_AF-A0A553MSZ7-F1
#
_entry.id   AF-A0A553MSZ7-F1
#
_cell.length_a   1.000
_cell.length_b   1.000
_cell.length_c   1.000
_cell.angle_alpha   90.00
_cell.angle_beta   90.00
_cell.angle_gamma   90.00
#
_symmetry.space_group_name_H-M   'P 1'
#
loop_
_entity.id
_entity.type
_entity.pdbx_description
1 polymer ?
#
loop_
_entity_poly.entity_id
_entity_poly.type
_entity_poly.pdbx_seq_one_letter_code
_entity_poly.pdbx_strand_id
1 'polypeptide(L)'
;MSTKARNREVCADCSAHDPRWASINRGVLICDECCSIHRGLGRHSSQVRHLTQTLWPTSQLQMVKSLYNNGANSIWEHSLLDPASIMSGKRKANPQDRVHPNKTDFIKAKYQMLAFVHRMPCREDDSVTAKDLSKEKGNTPLHVAAKAGQLLQAELLTVYGADPGAPDSSSMSPVDYARQAGHQELADRLVEIQYELTDRLAFYLCGRKPDHKGGQHFLIPQIADSSLDLSELAKAAKKKLQSLSNHQFEELAMDVYDEVDRRETDAVWLATQNHSTLVTETTVVPFLPVNPEYSSTRNQGRQKLARFNAHEFATLVVDILTDAKRRQLGSSPNKENVELILKDIGNHRGSESPVFDQPDYDSVASDEETEQQQMFGKGERTKVP
;
A
#
# COMPACT_ATOMS: atom_id res chain seq x y z
N MET A 1 -23.53 -22.03 35.24
CA MET A 1 -22.58 -21.36 34.31
C MET A 1 -22.27 -22.35 33.20
N SER A 2 -22.89 -22.18 32.03
CA SER A 2 -22.68 -23.06 30.89
C SER A 2 -21.32 -22.76 30.26
N THR A 3 -20.35 -23.63 30.48
CA THR A 3 -19.09 -23.65 29.75
C THR A 3 -19.39 -23.90 28.26
N LYS A 4 -19.57 -22.82 27.48
CA LYS A 4 -19.48 -22.91 26.02
C LYS A 4 -18.16 -23.61 25.72
N ALA A 5 -18.23 -24.77 25.07
CA ALA A 5 -17.06 -25.41 24.50
C ALA A 5 -16.33 -24.32 23.69
N ARG A 6 -15.10 -23.98 24.09
CA ARG A 6 -14.24 -23.12 23.25
C ARG A 6 -14.19 -23.84 21.91
N ASN A 7 -14.80 -23.26 20.88
CA ASN A 7 -14.65 -23.72 19.52
C ASN A 7 -13.14 -23.74 19.29
N ARG A 8 -12.54 -24.93 19.18
CA ARG A 8 -11.08 -25.02 19.02
C ARG A 8 -10.78 -24.45 17.65
N GLU A 9 -10.04 -23.36 17.61
CA GLU A 9 -9.59 -22.77 16.35
C GLU A 9 -8.74 -23.81 15.61
N VAL A 10 -9.07 -24.00 14.34
CA VAL A 10 -8.40 -24.93 13.42
C VAL A 10 -7.94 -24.21 12.17
N CYS A 11 -6.83 -24.68 11.62
CA CYS A 11 -6.31 -24.26 10.33
C CYS A 11 -7.38 -24.46 9.25
N ALA A 12 -7.66 -23.39 8.51
CA ALA A 12 -8.66 -23.38 7.47
C ALA A 12 -8.34 -24.31 6.30
N ASP A 13 -7.08 -24.74 6.12
CA ASP A 13 -6.66 -25.52 4.94
C ASP A 13 -6.44 -27.00 5.23
N CYS A 14 -5.93 -27.34 6.42
CA CYS A 14 -5.66 -28.73 6.79
C CYS A 14 -6.32 -29.19 8.08
N SER A 15 -7.09 -28.32 8.75
CA SER A 15 -7.78 -28.62 10.02
C SER A 15 -6.86 -28.93 11.21
N ALA A 16 -5.56 -28.63 11.12
CA ALA A 16 -4.64 -28.70 12.25
C ALA A 16 -5.07 -27.74 13.37
N HIS A 17 -4.87 -28.12 14.63
CA HIS A 17 -5.23 -27.29 15.77
C HIS A 17 -4.28 -26.10 15.95
N ASP A 18 -4.76 -25.08 16.69
CA ASP A 18 -3.99 -23.93 17.16
C ASP A 18 -3.25 -23.18 16.02
N PRO A 19 -3.98 -22.69 14.99
CA PRO A 19 -3.38 -21.90 13.93
C PRO A 19 -2.72 -20.63 14.49
N ARG A 20 -1.54 -20.28 13.98
CA ARG A 20 -0.74 -19.14 14.48
C ARG A 20 -0.68 -17.96 13.52
N TRP A 21 -1.20 -18.14 12.31
CA TRP A 21 -1.16 -17.16 11.24
C TRP A 21 -2.58 -16.86 10.75
N ALA A 22 -2.75 -15.68 10.17
CA ALA A 22 -3.95 -15.28 9.47
C ALA A 22 -3.62 -15.00 8.00
N SER A 23 -4.53 -15.39 7.11
CA SER A 23 -4.62 -14.79 5.77
C SER A 23 -5.70 -13.70 5.82
N ILE A 24 -5.27 -12.45 5.86
CA ILE A 24 -6.12 -11.29 6.18
C ILE A 24 -7.22 -11.12 5.14
N ASN A 25 -6.83 -11.03 3.86
CA ASN A 25 -7.75 -10.86 2.73
C ASN A 25 -8.65 -12.07 2.49
N ARG A 26 -8.34 -13.23 3.07
CA ARG A 26 -9.21 -14.43 2.97
C ARG A 26 -10.10 -14.60 4.20
N GLY A 27 -9.85 -13.87 5.28
CA GLY A 27 -10.60 -13.96 6.53
C GLY A 27 -10.45 -15.32 7.22
N VAL A 28 -9.27 -15.95 7.13
CA VAL A 28 -9.04 -17.31 7.67
C VAL A 28 -7.78 -17.40 8.54
N LEU A 29 -7.77 -18.36 9.47
CA LEU A 29 -6.62 -18.72 10.29
C LEU A 29 -5.93 -19.97 9.73
N ILE A 30 -4.60 -19.99 9.70
CA ILE A 30 -3.79 -21.06 9.11
C ILE A 30 -2.63 -21.47 10.04
N CYS A 31 -2.22 -22.74 9.97
CA CYS A 31 -1.04 -23.24 10.70
C CYS A 31 0.26 -22.88 9.97
N ASP A 32 1.41 -23.13 10.60
CA ASP A 32 2.72 -22.78 10.02
C ASP A 32 2.98 -23.47 8.67
N GLU A 33 2.70 -24.77 8.56
CA GLU A 33 2.89 -25.52 7.32
C GLU A 33 2.05 -25.00 6.15
N CYS A 34 0.80 -24.57 6.42
CA CYS A 34 -0.02 -23.95 5.39
C CYS A 34 0.47 -22.52 5.11
N CYS A 35 0.90 -21.79 6.14
CA CYS A 35 1.44 -20.44 5.99
C CYS A 35 2.72 -20.41 5.13
N SER A 36 3.60 -21.42 5.20
CA SER A 36 4.78 -21.49 4.33
C SER A 36 4.41 -21.51 2.86
N ILE A 37 3.29 -22.17 2.51
CA ILE A 37 2.76 -22.20 1.15
C ILE A 37 2.11 -20.86 0.80
N HIS A 38 1.30 -20.28 1.68
CA HIS A 38 0.67 -18.97 1.47
C HIS A 38 1.69 -17.85 1.21
N ARG A 39 2.83 -17.86 1.91
CA ARG A 39 3.94 -16.91 1.66
C ARG A 39 4.46 -17.02 0.22
N GLY A 40 4.52 -18.22 -0.33
CA GLY A 40 4.94 -18.47 -1.70
C GLY A 40 3.91 -18.09 -2.77
N LEU A 41 2.64 -17.83 -2.39
CA LEU A 41 1.62 -17.34 -3.33
C LEU A 41 1.73 -15.84 -3.59
N GLY A 42 2.30 -15.08 -2.64
CA GLY A 42 2.37 -13.62 -2.69
C GLY A 42 1.09 -12.91 -2.24
N ARG A 43 1.23 -11.62 -1.91
CA ARG A 43 0.17 -10.80 -1.27
C ARG A 43 -1.08 -10.62 -2.13
N HIS A 44 -0.93 -10.66 -3.45
CA HIS A 44 -2.06 -10.61 -4.39
C HIS A 44 -3.02 -11.80 -4.21
N SER A 45 -2.51 -12.94 -3.72
CA SER A 45 -3.33 -14.11 -3.39
C SER A 45 -3.63 -14.22 -1.90
N SER A 46 -2.62 -14.05 -1.05
CA SER A 46 -2.75 -14.15 0.41
C SER A 46 -1.84 -13.17 1.15
N GLN A 47 -2.45 -12.29 1.93
CA GLN A 47 -1.77 -11.37 2.85
C GLN A 47 -1.61 -12.05 4.21
N VAL A 48 -0.41 -12.55 4.51
CA VAL A 48 -0.16 -13.31 5.74
C VAL A 48 0.31 -12.44 6.90
N ARG A 49 -0.12 -12.74 8.12
CA ARG A 49 0.35 -12.06 9.33
C ARG A 49 0.28 -13.00 10.53
N HIS A 50 1.30 -12.97 11.39
CA HIS A 50 1.35 -13.82 12.58
C HIS A 50 0.44 -13.25 13.68
N LEU A 51 -0.33 -14.10 14.37
CA LEU A 51 -1.35 -13.68 15.34
C LEU A 51 -0.79 -13.02 16.61
N THR A 52 0.36 -13.48 17.11
CA THR A 52 0.95 -12.96 18.37
C THR A 52 2.30 -12.25 18.23
N GLN A 53 3.08 -12.53 17.17
CA GLN A 53 4.45 -11.99 16.99
C GLN A 53 4.50 -10.72 16.13
N THR A 54 3.35 -10.21 15.71
CA THR A 54 3.25 -8.92 15.04
C THR A 54 2.27 -8.03 15.78
N LEU A 55 2.49 -6.71 15.72
CA LEU A 55 1.52 -5.75 16.23
C LEU A 55 0.30 -5.76 15.31
N TRP A 56 -0.91 -5.73 15.86
CA TRP A 56 -2.15 -5.65 15.08
C TRP A 56 -2.91 -4.38 15.43
N PRO A 57 -3.49 -3.68 14.45
CA PRO A 57 -4.64 -2.83 14.71
C PRO A 57 -5.78 -3.70 15.29
N THR A 58 -6.35 -3.28 16.41
CA THR A 58 -7.38 -4.04 17.13
C THR A 58 -8.58 -4.37 16.22
N SER A 59 -9.05 -3.38 15.46
CA SER A 59 -10.14 -3.50 14.49
C SER A 59 -9.84 -4.53 13.39
N GLN A 60 -8.62 -4.55 12.86
CA GLN A 60 -8.22 -5.48 11.79
C GLN A 60 -8.20 -6.93 12.29
N LEU A 61 -7.64 -7.19 13.48
CA LEU A 61 -7.66 -8.54 14.07
C LEU A 61 -9.09 -8.99 14.39
N GLN A 62 -9.93 -8.08 14.92
CA GLN A 62 -11.34 -8.35 15.15
C GLN A 62 -12.08 -8.66 13.85
N MET A 63 -11.80 -7.95 12.77
CA MET A 63 -12.37 -8.20 11.45
C MET A 63 -12.03 -9.62 10.97
N VAL A 64 -10.75 -10.02 11.00
CA VAL A 64 -10.32 -11.36 10.57
C VAL A 64 -10.96 -12.45 11.44
N LYS A 65 -10.95 -12.29 12.77
CA LYS A 65 -11.58 -13.26 13.69
C LYS A 65 -13.09 -13.35 13.48
N SER A 66 -13.75 -12.23 13.22
CA SER A 66 -15.18 -12.20 12.92
C SER A 66 -15.48 -12.97 11.63
N LEU A 67 -14.74 -12.71 10.54
CA LEU A 67 -14.89 -13.45 9.28
C LEU A 67 -14.66 -14.95 9.47
N TYR A 68 -13.57 -15.33 10.13
CA TYR A 68 -13.23 -16.71 10.40
C TYR A 68 -14.34 -17.44 11.19
N ASN A 69 -14.79 -16.84 12.30
CA ASN A 69 -15.81 -17.43 13.17
C ASN A 69 -17.20 -17.49 12.52
N ASN A 70 -17.48 -16.61 11.55
CA ASN A 70 -18.73 -16.59 10.79
C ASN A 70 -18.62 -17.36 9.46
N GLY A 71 -17.64 -18.26 9.34
CA GLY A 71 -17.61 -19.23 8.25
C GLY A 71 -17.04 -18.70 6.93
N ALA A 72 -16.14 -17.71 6.93
CA ALA A 72 -15.46 -17.25 5.71
C ALA A 72 -14.88 -18.40 4.86
N ASN A 73 -14.44 -19.48 5.52
CA ASN A 73 -13.91 -20.66 4.84
C ASN A 73 -14.94 -21.36 3.93
N SER A 74 -16.25 -21.23 4.18
CA SER A 74 -17.30 -21.80 3.35
C SER A 74 -17.40 -21.14 1.97
N ILE A 75 -16.87 -19.92 1.81
CA ILE A 75 -16.76 -19.27 0.49
C ILE A 75 -15.70 -20.01 -0.35
N TRP A 76 -14.53 -20.26 0.26
CA TRP A 76 -13.38 -20.86 -0.41
C TRP A 76 -13.45 -22.38 -0.54
N GLU A 77 -14.35 -23.03 0.20
CA GLU A 77 -14.57 -24.49 0.20
C GLU A 77 -16.02 -24.86 -0.16
N HIS A 78 -16.79 -23.96 -0.78
CA HIS A 78 -18.22 -24.16 -1.04
C HIS A 78 -18.52 -25.53 -1.68
N SER A 79 -17.81 -25.88 -2.76
CA SER A 79 -18.01 -27.17 -3.44
C SER A 79 -17.43 -28.37 -2.70
N LEU A 80 -16.73 -28.20 -1.57
CA LEU A 80 -16.33 -29.32 -0.71
C LEU A 80 -17.37 -29.59 0.38
N LEU A 81 -18.23 -28.61 0.66
CA LEU A 81 -19.32 -28.71 1.63
C LEU A 81 -20.61 -29.26 1.02
N ASP A 82 -20.74 -29.24 -0.31
CA ASP A 82 -21.89 -29.78 -1.03
C ASP A 82 -21.87 -31.32 -1.01
N PRO A 83 -22.89 -31.99 -0.45
CA PRO A 83 -22.97 -33.45 -0.44
C PRO A 83 -22.90 -34.10 -1.84
N ALA A 84 -23.31 -33.39 -2.89
CA ALA A 84 -23.33 -33.90 -4.26
C ALA A 84 -21.93 -33.97 -4.91
N SER A 85 -20.98 -33.14 -4.46
CA SER A 85 -19.63 -33.03 -5.04
C SER A 85 -18.58 -33.90 -4.34
N ILE A 86 -18.93 -34.51 -3.20
CA ILE A 86 -18.06 -35.42 -2.41
C ILE A 86 -17.59 -36.62 -3.25
N MET A 87 -18.34 -37.00 -4.28
CA MET A 87 -18.00 -38.12 -5.18
C MET A 87 -16.86 -37.82 -6.17
N SER A 88 -16.39 -36.57 -6.26
CA SER A 88 -15.38 -36.15 -7.25
C SER A 88 -13.93 -36.47 -6.88
N GLY A 89 -13.68 -37.10 -5.72
CA GLY A 89 -12.33 -37.41 -5.22
C GLY A 89 -11.52 -36.20 -4.74
N LYS A 90 -12.09 -34.99 -4.83
CA LYS A 90 -11.50 -33.76 -4.29
C LYS A 90 -11.65 -33.76 -2.77
N ARG A 91 -10.53 -33.93 -2.06
CA ARG A 91 -10.51 -33.86 -0.59
C ARG A 91 -9.70 -32.68 -0.09
N LYS A 92 -10.14 -32.13 1.04
CA LYS A 92 -9.33 -31.22 1.85
C LYS A 92 -8.06 -31.93 2.33
N ALA A 93 -6.99 -31.17 2.48
CA ALA A 93 -5.78 -31.69 3.11
C ALA A 93 -6.03 -32.02 4.59
N ASN A 94 -5.31 -33.00 5.12
CA ASN A 94 -5.36 -33.39 6.53
C ASN A 94 -4.12 -32.87 7.27
N PRO A 95 -4.12 -32.80 8.61
CA PRO A 95 -2.99 -32.29 9.37
C PRO A 95 -1.70 -33.09 9.11
N GLN A 96 -1.80 -34.40 8.87
CA GLN A 96 -0.69 -35.32 8.64
C GLN A 96 -0.24 -35.41 7.17
N ASP A 97 -0.98 -34.81 6.23
CA ASP A 97 -0.57 -34.80 4.83
C ASP A 97 0.75 -34.02 4.68
N ARG A 98 1.61 -34.47 3.75
CA ARG A 98 2.88 -33.79 3.48
C ARG A 98 2.64 -32.36 2.97
N VAL A 99 3.51 -31.44 3.37
CA VAL A 99 3.48 -30.04 2.87
C VAL A 99 3.53 -30.01 1.33
N HIS A 100 4.44 -30.78 0.76
CA HIS A 100 4.54 -31.02 -0.68
C HIS A 100 4.35 -32.51 -1.02
N PRO A 101 3.58 -32.85 -2.06
CA PRO A 101 2.75 -31.94 -2.87
C PRO A 101 1.36 -31.68 -2.25
N ASN A 102 0.91 -32.48 -1.28
CA ASN A 102 -0.51 -32.55 -0.89
C ASN A 102 -1.12 -31.24 -0.40
N LYS A 103 -0.55 -30.61 0.65
CA LYS A 103 -1.07 -29.32 1.15
C LYS A 103 -0.88 -28.21 0.12
N THR A 104 0.22 -28.24 -0.63
CA THR A 104 0.55 -27.25 -1.66
C THR A 104 -0.47 -27.24 -2.79
N ASP A 105 -0.79 -28.40 -3.35
CA ASP A 105 -1.74 -28.52 -4.46
C ASP A 105 -3.13 -28.11 -4.00
N PHE A 106 -3.53 -28.51 -2.79
CA PHE A 106 -4.81 -28.09 -2.21
C PHE A 106 -4.91 -26.57 -2.03
N ILE A 107 -3.91 -25.94 -1.44
CA ILE A 107 -3.91 -24.49 -1.17
C ILE A 107 -3.88 -23.68 -2.47
N LYS A 108 -3.09 -24.11 -3.47
CA LYS A 108 -3.10 -23.49 -4.81
C LYS A 108 -4.45 -23.66 -5.49
N ALA A 109 -5.05 -24.85 -5.44
CA ALA A 109 -6.37 -25.08 -5.98
C ALA A 109 -7.42 -24.17 -5.30
N LYS A 110 -7.34 -24.02 -3.97
CA LYS A 110 -8.28 -23.24 -3.17
C LYS A 110 -8.22 -21.74 -3.43
N TYR A 111 -7.04 -21.12 -3.39
CA TYR A 111 -6.91 -19.66 -3.40
C TYR A 111 -6.39 -19.06 -4.70
N GLN A 112 -5.61 -19.81 -5.48
CA GLN A 112 -5.06 -19.34 -6.75
C GLN A 112 -5.95 -19.75 -7.93
N MET A 113 -6.44 -21.00 -7.93
CA MET A 113 -7.33 -21.50 -8.98
C MET A 113 -8.82 -21.30 -8.64
N LEU A 114 -9.14 -20.92 -7.40
CA LEU A 114 -10.51 -20.77 -6.89
C LEU A 114 -11.39 -22.01 -7.19
N ALA A 115 -10.80 -23.21 -7.15
CA ALA A 115 -11.40 -24.44 -7.65
C ALA A 115 -12.66 -24.91 -6.88
N PHE A 116 -12.93 -24.32 -5.72
CA PHE A 116 -14.02 -24.73 -4.84
C PHE A 116 -15.04 -23.63 -4.51
N VAL A 117 -14.93 -22.44 -5.11
CA VAL A 117 -15.92 -21.37 -4.89
C VAL A 117 -17.24 -21.69 -5.61
N HIS A 118 -18.36 -21.14 -5.14
CA HIS A 118 -19.67 -21.34 -5.78
C HIS A 118 -19.73 -20.79 -7.20
N ARG A 119 -19.15 -19.60 -7.41
CA ARG A 119 -19.07 -18.92 -8.71
C ARG A 119 -17.73 -18.24 -8.84
N MET A 120 -17.13 -18.38 -10.02
CA MET A 120 -15.91 -17.66 -10.35
C MET A 120 -16.21 -16.15 -10.43
N PRO A 121 -15.24 -15.29 -10.06
CA PRO A 121 -15.35 -13.85 -10.30
C PRO A 121 -15.61 -13.59 -11.79
N CYS A 122 -16.51 -12.64 -12.09
CA CYS A 122 -16.70 -12.16 -13.45
C CYS A 122 -15.37 -11.57 -13.98
N ARG A 123 -15.11 -11.72 -15.28
CA ARG A 123 -13.97 -11.04 -15.91
C ARG A 123 -14.24 -9.54 -15.90
N GLU A 124 -13.20 -8.72 -15.71
CA GLU A 124 -13.33 -7.25 -15.61
C GLU A 124 -14.05 -6.62 -16.82
N ASP A 125 -13.99 -7.28 -17.99
CA ASP A 125 -14.67 -6.85 -19.22
C ASP A 125 -16.20 -7.08 -19.24
N ASP A 126 -16.75 -7.89 -18.32
CA ASP A 126 -18.19 -8.17 -18.24
C ASP A 126 -18.92 -7.06 -17.44
N SER A 127 -18.92 -5.84 -18.00
CA SER A 127 -19.46 -4.60 -17.39
C SER A 127 -20.97 -4.59 -17.09
N VAL A 128 -21.66 -5.73 -17.17
CA VAL A 128 -23.14 -5.79 -17.20
C VAL A 128 -23.77 -6.08 -15.83
N THR A 129 -23.04 -6.48 -14.79
CA THR A 129 -23.67 -6.96 -13.54
C THR A 129 -23.12 -6.43 -12.21
N ALA A 130 -22.54 -5.23 -12.21
CA ALA A 130 -22.62 -4.36 -11.05
C ALA A 130 -23.33 -3.09 -11.51
N LYS A 131 -24.66 -3.04 -11.34
CA LYS A 131 -25.38 -1.77 -11.35
C LYS A 131 -24.71 -0.94 -10.26
N ASP A 132 -23.80 -0.08 -10.67
CA ASP A 132 -22.92 0.67 -9.79
C ASP A 132 -23.79 1.72 -9.08
N LEU A 133 -24.43 1.30 -7.99
CA LEU A 133 -25.31 2.11 -7.14
C LEU A 133 -24.60 3.35 -6.58
N SER A 134 -23.30 3.52 -6.87
CA SER A 134 -22.45 4.66 -6.50
C SER A 134 -22.40 5.80 -7.52
N LYS A 135 -22.69 5.55 -8.81
CA LYS A 135 -22.33 6.49 -9.88
C LYS A 135 -23.05 7.84 -9.83
N GLU A 136 -24.25 7.89 -9.25
CA GLU A 136 -25.02 9.14 -9.19
C GLU A 136 -24.45 10.17 -8.20
N LYS A 137 -23.64 9.76 -7.22
CA LYS A 137 -23.07 10.64 -6.17
C LYS A 137 -21.57 10.50 -5.96
N GLY A 138 -20.90 9.65 -6.75
CA GLY A 138 -19.48 9.35 -6.56
C GLY A 138 -19.16 8.60 -5.26
N ASN A 139 -20.16 8.06 -4.55
CA ASN A 139 -19.99 7.45 -3.24
C ASN A 139 -19.43 6.03 -3.33
N THR A 140 -18.17 5.82 -2.98
CA THR A 140 -17.62 4.46 -2.87
C THR A 140 -18.27 3.67 -1.71
N PRO A 141 -18.20 2.33 -1.70
CA PRO A 141 -18.67 1.52 -0.57
C PRO A 141 -18.07 1.95 0.79
N LEU A 142 -16.83 2.47 0.77
CA LEU A 142 -16.16 2.95 1.98
C LEU A 142 -16.81 4.22 2.55
N HIS A 143 -17.33 5.13 1.70
CA HIS A 143 -18.12 6.28 2.16
C HIS A 143 -19.36 5.83 2.95
N VAL A 144 -20.06 4.81 2.43
CA VAL A 144 -21.27 4.27 3.06
C VAL A 144 -20.93 3.63 4.41
N ALA A 145 -19.90 2.78 4.45
CA ALA A 145 -19.44 2.13 5.67
C ALA A 145 -18.98 3.16 6.72
N ALA A 146 -18.26 4.21 6.31
CA ALA A 146 -17.78 5.27 7.18
C ALA A 146 -18.93 6.09 7.79
N LYS A 147 -19.89 6.52 6.96
CA LYS A 147 -21.08 7.25 7.41
C LYS A 147 -21.95 6.43 8.39
N ALA A 148 -21.99 5.12 8.21
CA ALA A 148 -22.76 4.20 9.05
C ALA A 148 -21.98 3.67 10.27
N GLY A 149 -20.71 4.05 10.46
CA GLY A 149 -19.88 3.59 11.58
C GLY A 149 -19.51 2.10 11.52
N GLN A 150 -19.52 1.48 10.33
CA GLN A 150 -19.30 0.05 10.15
C GLN A 150 -17.79 -0.28 10.11
N LEU A 151 -17.13 -0.19 11.27
CA LEU A 151 -15.68 -0.33 11.41
C LEU A 151 -15.11 -1.60 10.76
N LEU A 152 -15.69 -2.78 11.01
CA LEU A 152 -15.17 -4.04 10.46
C LEU A 152 -15.40 -4.17 8.94
N GLN A 153 -16.45 -3.53 8.40
CA GLN A 153 -16.67 -3.49 6.95
C GLN A 153 -15.68 -2.55 6.28
N ALA A 154 -15.42 -1.38 6.90
CA ALA A 154 -14.39 -0.46 6.43
C ALA A 154 -13.00 -1.12 6.38
N GLU A 155 -12.61 -1.85 7.44
CA GLU A 155 -11.38 -2.66 7.45
C GLU A 155 -11.32 -3.62 6.25
N LEU A 156 -12.37 -4.42 6.05
CA LEU A 156 -12.40 -5.37 4.94
C LEU A 156 -12.29 -4.67 3.57
N LEU A 157 -13.04 -3.59 3.36
CA LEU A 157 -12.98 -2.81 2.12
C LEU A 157 -11.56 -2.29 1.85
N THR A 158 -10.88 -1.78 2.87
CA THR A 158 -9.50 -1.26 2.73
C THR A 158 -8.46 -2.36 2.48
N VAL A 159 -8.65 -3.57 3.04
CA VAL A 159 -7.83 -4.75 2.71
C VAL A 159 -7.93 -5.13 1.23
N TYR A 160 -9.07 -4.84 0.60
CA TYR A 160 -9.32 -4.99 -0.83
C TYR A 160 -9.02 -3.73 -1.66
N GLY A 161 -8.36 -2.71 -1.08
CA GLY A 161 -7.86 -1.55 -1.80
C GLY A 161 -8.82 -0.36 -1.88
N ALA A 162 -9.88 -0.31 -1.06
CA ALA A 162 -10.68 0.90 -0.96
C ALA A 162 -9.86 2.05 -0.37
N ASP A 163 -9.80 3.18 -1.08
CA ASP A 163 -9.02 4.36 -0.70
C ASP A 163 -9.78 5.24 0.31
N PRO A 164 -9.27 5.42 1.55
CA PRO A 164 -9.86 6.32 2.55
C PRO A 164 -9.77 7.80 2.20
N GLY A 165 -8.89 8.20 1.27
CA GLY A 165 -8.71 9.57 0.81
C GLY A 165 -9.52 9.94 -0.43
N ALA A 166 -10.22 8.99 -1.04
CA ALA A 166 -10.96 9.23 -2.28
C ALA A 166 -12.15 10.17 -2.04
N PRO A 167 -12.23 11.33 -2.74
CA PRO A 167 -13.35 12.25 -2.60
C PRO A 167 -14.60 11.77 -3.37
N ASP A 168 -15.77 11.99 -2.81
CA ASP A 168 -17.06 11.87 -3.51
C ASP A 168 -17.37 13.10 -4.40
N SER A 169 -18.56 13.14 -5.02
CA SER A 169 -19.00 14.30 -5.81
C SER A 169 -19.16 15.60 -5.01
N SER A 170 -19.20 15.52 -3.66
CA SER A 170 -19.23 16.66 -2.75
C SER A 170 -17.83 17.03 -2.23
N SER A 171 -16.76 16.42 -2.76
CA SER A 171 -15.38 16.55 -2.27
C SER A 171 -15.19 16.10 -0.82
N MET A 172 -16.05 15.21 -0.33
CA MET A 172 -15.96 14.62 1.01
C MET A 172 -15.30 13.25 0.91
N SER A 173 -14.33 12.98 1.80
CA SER A 173 -13.73 11.65 1.91
C SER A 173 -14.51 10.75 2.88
N PRO A 174 -14.29 9.42 2.86
CA PRO A 174 -14.79 8.53 3.89
C PRO A 174 -14.42 8.97 5.32
N VAL A 175 -13.21 9.51 5.52
CA VAL A 175 -12.77 10.04 6.82
C VAL A 175 -13.70 11.16 7.29
N ASP A 176 -14.06 12.07 6.39
CA ASP A 176 -14.91 13.22 6.72
C ASP A 176 -16.33 12.78 7.10
N TYR A 177 -16.89 11.79 6.41
CA TYR A 177 -18.18 11.19 6.79
C TYR A 177 -18.14 10.53 8.16
N ALA A 178 -17.07 9.79 8.49
CA ALA A 178 -16.91 9.19 9.81
C ALA A 178 -16.86 10.27 10.90
N ARG A 179 -16.10 11.35 10.69
CA ARG A 179 -16.04 12.49 11.64
C ARG A 179 -17.38 13.19 11.79
N GLN A 180 -18.05 13.49 10.67
CA GLN A 180 -19.35 14.19 10.68
C GLN A 180 -20.44 13.36 11.38
N ALA A 181 -20.42 12.04 11.25
CA ALA A 181 -21.33 11.12 11.92
C ALA A 181 -20.94 10.84 13.40
N GLY A 182 -19.81 11.37 13.88
CA GLY A 182 -19.34 11.18 15.25
C GLY A 182 -18.60 9.86 15.51
N HIS A 183 -18.23 9.11 14.47
CA HIS A 183 -17.49 7.86 14.55
C HIS A 183 -15.97 8.10 14.64
N GLN A 184 -15.51 8.70 15.74
CA GLN A 184 -14.11 9.12 15.90
C GLN A 184 -13.10 7.97 15.82
N GLU A 185 -13.40 6.82 16.43
CA GLU A 185 -12.53 5.63 16.34
C GLU A 185 -12.31 5.19 14.88
N LEU A 186 -13.38 5.20 14.09
CA LEU A 186 -13.31 4.86 12.67
C LEU A 186 -12.58 5.94 11.88
N ALA A 187 -12.81 7.22 12.17
CA ALA A 187 -12.09 8.31 11.51
C ALA A 187 -10.57 8.23 11.75
N ASP A 188 -10.15 8.06 13.01
CA ASP A 188 -8.75 7.86 13.38
C ASP A 188 -8.16 6.67 12.65
N ARG A 189 -8.89 5.54 12.63
CA ARG A 189 -8.44 4.32 11.98
C ARG A 189 -8.33 4.47 10.45
N LEU A 190 -9.24 5.19 9.81
CA LEU A 190 -9.17 5.46 8.36
C LEU A 190 -7.96 6.32 8.01
N VAL A 191 -7.58 7.27 8.86
CA VAL A 191 -6.32 8.04 8.69
C VAL A 191 -5.11 7.12 8.81
N GLU A 192 -5.05 6.24 9.81
CA GLU A 192 -3.97 5.24 9.91
C GLU A 192 -3.89 4.36 8.66
N ILE A 193 -5.04 3.95 8.10
CA ILE A 193 -5.08 3.13 6.88
C ILE A 193 -4.60 3.93 5.67
N GLN A 194 -4.97 5.21 5.55
CA GLN A 194 -4.53 6.09 4.45
C GLN A 194 -3.00 6.20 4.38
N TYR A 195 -2.33 6.18 5.54
CA TYR A 195 -0.88 6.30 5.64
C TYR A 195 -0.15 4.96 5.91
N GLU A 196 -0.86 3.82 5.92
CA GLU A 196 -0.30 2.50 6.29
C GLU A 196 0.97 2.17 5.50
N LEU A 197 1.03 2.54 4.21
CA LEU A 197 2.20 2.31 3.38
C LEU A 197 3.43 3.02 3.96
N THR A 198 3.34 4.34 4.12
CA THR A 198 4.46 5.16 4.60
C THR A 198 4.77 4.91 6.07
N ASP A 199 3.76 4.61 6.88
CA ASP A 199 3.93 4.24 8.27
C ASP A 199 4.72 2.96 8.43
N ARG A 200 4.43 1.94 7.62
CA ARG A 200 5.16 0.67 7.66
C ARG A 200 6.60 0.84 7.22
N LEU A 201 6.84 1.62 6.17
CA LEU A 201 8.19 1.97 5.71
C LEU A 201 9.00 2.70 6.80
N ALA A 202 8.40 3.67 7.49
CA ALA A 202 9.05 4.37 8.59
C ALA A 202 9.32 3.44 9.78
N PHE A 203 8.33 2.62 10.14
CA PHE A 203 8.43 1.65 11.24
C PHE A 203 9.54 0.62 10.99
N TYR A 204 9.69 0.13 9.77
CA TYR A 204 10.74 -0.82 9.39
C TYR A 204 12.16 -0.29 9.69
N LEU A 205 12.39 1.02 9.53
CA LEU A 205 13.71 1.62 9.76
C LEU A 205 13.97 2.05 11.21
N CYS A 206 12.95 2.53 11.93
CA CYS A 206 13.16 3.16 13.24
C CYS A 206 12.25 2.65 14.37
N GLY A 207 11.37 1.68 14.09
CA GLY A 207 10.43 1.10 15.07
C GLY A 207 9.39 2.09 15.59
N ARG A 208 9.16 3.21 14.89
CA ARG A 208 8.21 4.27 15.28
C ARG A 208 7.30 4.62 14.11
N LYS A 209 6.08 5.05 14.43
CA LYS A 209 5.10 5.59 13.48
C LYS A 209 4.85 7.08 13.76
N PRO A 210 4.39 7.86 12.77
CA PRO A 210 3.97 9.26 12.97
C PRO A 210 2.80 9.36 13.96
N ASP A 211 2.68 10.52 14.63
CA ASP A 211 1.49 10.83 15.43
C ASP A 211 0.45 11.56 14.56
N HIS A 212 -0.44 10.77 13.97
CA HIS A 212 -1.52 11.30 13.12
C HIS A 212 -2.52 12.18 13.87
N LYS A 213 -2.69 11.99 15.20
CA LYS A 213 -3.61 12.82 16.00
C LYS A 213 -3.06 14.23 16.18
N GLY A 214 -1.73 14.35 16.26
CA GLY A 214 -1.02 15.62 16.26
C GLY A 214 -0.89 16.28 14.88
N GLY A 215 -1.49 15.71 13.82
CA GLY A 215 -1.36 16.21 12.44
C GLY A 215 -0.02 15.88 11.76
N GLN A 216 0.83 15.06 12.40
CA GLN A 216 2.06 14.59 11.81
C GLN A 216 1.80 13.27 11.06
N HIS A 217 1.75 13.33 9.73
CA HIS A 217 1.46 12.16 8.90
C HIS A 217 2.68 11.47 8.28
N PHE A 218 3.87 12.07 8.42
CA PHE A 218 5.12 11.47 7.93
C PHE A 218 6.23 11.51 8.96
N LEU A 219 7.02 10.45 9.00
CA LEU A 219 8.25 10.32 9.77
C LEU A 219 9.36 9.92 8.81
N ILE A 220 10.39 10.77 8.68
CA ILE A 220 11.55 10.52 7.81
C ILE A 220 12.75 10.23 8.71
N PRO A 221 13.24 8.97 8.79
CA PRO A 221 14.41 8.62 9.57
C PRO A 221 15.69 9.29 9.06
N GLN A 222 16.58 9.70 9.96
CA GLN A 222 17.93 10.14 9.61
C GLN A 222 18.84 8.91 9.54
N ILE A 223 19.50 8.70 8.42
CA ILE A 223 20.52 7.65 8.28
C ILE A 223 21.82 8.23 8.84
N ALA A 224 22.46 7.52 9.79
CA ALA A 224 23.62 8.00 10.55
C ALA A 224 24.84 8.45 9.70
N ASP A 225 24.88 8.10 8.41
CA ASP A 225 25.95 8.45 7.47
C ASP A 225 25.64 9.65 6.56
N SER A 226 24.63 10.47 6.87
CA SER A 226 24.29 11.67 6.08
C SER A 226 25.40 12.74 6.01
N SER A 227 26.52 12.56 6.69
CA SER A 227 27.65 13.50 6.73
C SER A 227 28.81 13.19 5.78
N LEU A 228 28.78 12.07 5.05
CA LEU A 228 29.82 11.75 4.07
C LEU A 228 29.15 11.60 2.70
N ASP A 229 29.32 12.61 1.85
CA ASP A 229 28.92 12.67 0.43
C ASP A 229 27.95 11.58 -0.02
N LEU A 230 26.65 11.88 -0.03
CA LEU A 230 25.69 11.12 -0.82
C LEU A 230 26.31 10.94 -2.21
N SER A 231 26.72 9.71 -2.53
CA SER A 231 27.38 9.37 -3.79
C SER A 231 26.63 10.04 -4.95
N GLU A 232 27.34 10.56 -5.95
CA GLU A 232 26.71 11.11 -7.15
C GLU A 232 25.70 10.13 -7.76
N LEU A 233 25.93 8.82 -7.57
CA LEU A 233 24.97 7.77 -7.93
C LEU A 233 23.67 7.84 -7.12
N ALA A 234 23.73 8.06 -5.80
CA ALA A 234 22.56 8.20 -4.94
C ALA A 234 21.77 9.48 -5.28
N LYS A 235 22.45 10.60 -5.53
CA LYS A 235 21.80 11.84 -5.99
C LYS A 235 21.10 11.63 -7.34
N ALA A 236 21.75 10.95 -8.28
CA ALA A 236 21.16 10.63 -9.58
C ALA A 236 19.96 9.68 -9.46
N ALA A 237 20.03 8.68 -8.57
CA ALA A 237 18.92 7.77 -8.29
C ALA A 237 17.71 8.51 -7.70
N LYS A 238 17.94 9.39 -6.72
CA LYS A 238 16.89 10.24 -6.13
C LYS A 238 16.23 11.14 -7.16
N LYS A 239 17.01 11.76 -8.06
CA LYS A 239 16.47 12.58 -9.16
C LYS A 239 15.60 11.76 -10.12
N LYS A 240 15.99 10.52 -10.42
CA LYS A 240 15.17 9.60 -11.23
C LYS A 240 13.86 9.23 -10.52
N LEU A 241 13.90 8.95 -9.22
CA LEU A 241 12.71 8.70 -8.42
C LEU A 241 11.74 9.88 -8.46
N GLN A 242 12.24 11.10 -8.27
CA GLN A 242 11.45 12.32 -8.31
C GLN A 242 10.82 12.61 -9.67
N SER A 243 11.43 12.13 -10.75
CA SER A 243 10.93 12.28 -12.12
C SER A 243 9.74 11.37 -12.46
N LEU A 244 9.44 10.37 -11.62
CA LEU A 244 8.29 9.50 -11.82
C LEU A 244 6.97 10.27 -11.67
N SER A 245 5.96 9.88 -12.44
CA SER A 245 4.59 10.33 -12.21
C SER A 245 4.07 9.81 -10.85
N ASN A 246 2.99 10.39 -10.32
CA ASN A 246 2.40 9.92 -9.05
C ASN A 246 2.01 8.43 -9.15
N HIS A 247 1.37 8.04 -10.24
CA HIS A 247 1.00 6.64 -10.48
C HIS A 247 2.22 5.70 -10.47
N GLN A 248 3.28 6.01 -11.22
CA GLN A 248 4.49 5.20 -11.25
C GLN A 248 5.21 5.17 -9.89
N PHE A 249 5.19 6.28 -9.17
CA PHE A 249 5.74 6.38 -7.82
C PHE A 249 4.98 5.51 -6.83
N GLU A 250 3.65 5.55 -6.85
CA GLU A 250 2.78 4.71 -6.03
C GLU A 250 2.99 3.22 -6.31
N GLU A 251 3.13 2.85 -7.59
CA GLU A 251 3.46 1.47 -7.97
C GLU A 251 4.80 1.00 -7.39
N LEU A 252 5.84 1.83 -7.47
CA LEU A 252 7.15 1.53 -6.87
C LEU A 252 7.07 1.49 -5.34
N ALA A 253 6.32 2.41 -4.72
CA ALA A 253 6.14 2.45 -3.28
C ALA A 253 5.44 1.18 -2.78
N MET A 254 4.44 0.67 -3.51
CA MET A 254 3.80 -0.62 -3.23
C MET A 254 4.77 -1.80 -3.39
N ASP A 255 5.62 -1.79 -4.42
CA ASP A 255 6.62 -2.83 -4.62
C ASP A 255 7.63 -2.89 -3.45
N VAL A 256 8.04 -1.73 -2.94
CA VAL A 256 8.93 -1.63 -1.76
C VAL A 256 8.20 -1.99 -0.46
N TYR A 257 6.93 -1.63 -0.33
CA TYR A 257 6.08 -2.05 0.79
C TYR A 257 5.99 -3.58 0.86
N ASP A 258 5.78 -4.25 -0.27
CA ASP A 258 5.73 -5.71 -0.35
C ASP A 258 7.06 -6.33 0.09
N GLU A 259 8.20 -5.74 -0.29
CA GLU A 259 9.52 -6.23 0.15
C GLU A 259 9.76 -6.02 1.64
N VAL A 260 9.31 -4.91 2.22
CA VAL A 260 9.32 -4.71 3.69
C VAL A 260 8.49 -5.79 4.37
N ASP A 261 7.26 -6.01 3.91
CA ASP A 261 6.37 -7.06 4.43
C ASP A 261 7.01 -8.46 4.35
N ARG A 262 7.69 -8.77 3.24
CA ARG A 262 8.43 -10.02 3.07
C ARG A 262 9.57 -10.16 4.07
N ARG A 263 10.44 -9.14 4.21
CA ARG A 263 11.58 -9.15 5.14
C ARG A 263 11.14 -9.28 6.60
N GLU A 264 10.10 -8.55 7.00
CA GLU A 264 9.52 -8.65 8.34
C GLU A 264 8.92 -10.04 8.59
N THR A 265 8.15 -10.56 7.62
CA THR A 265 7.54 -11.90 7.72
C THR A 265 8.61 -12.99 7.81
N ASP A 266 9.71 -12.86 7.07
CA ASP A 266 10.85 -13.77 7.15
C ASP A 266 11.49 -13.75 8.54
N ALA A 267 11.67 -12.57 9.15
CA ALA A 267 12.20 -12.45 10.50
C ALA A 267 11.27 -13.13 11.53
N VAL A 268 9.95 -12.93 11.41
CA VAL A 268 8.96 -13.62 12.26
C VAL A 268 8.98 -15.12 12.02
N TRP A 269 9.10 -15.57 10.77
CA TRP A 269 9.20 -16.99 10.43
C TRP A 269 10.41 -17.64 11.11
N LEU A 270 11.59 -17.04 10.99
CA LEU A 270 12.82 -17.54 11.62
C LEU A 270 12.72 -17.55 13.16
N ALA A 271 12.04 -16.57 13.75
CA ALA A 271 11.87 -16.48 15.20
C ALA A 271 10.84 -17.47 15.78
N THR A 272 9.92 -17.99 14.95
CA THR A 272 8.78 -18.81 15.41
C THR A 272 8.86 -20.29 15.04
N GLN A 273 9.68 -20.64 14.05
CA GLN A 273 9.82 -22.02 13.60
C GLN A 273 10.87 -22.79 14.40
N ASN A 274 10.62 -24.09 14.58
CA ASN A 274 11.60 -25.01 15.13
C ASN A 274 12.75 -25.24 14.12
N HIS A 275 13.97 -25.48 14.62
CA HIS A 275 15.16 -25.72 13.80
C HIS A 275 14.96 -26.80 12.73
N SER A 276 14.17 -27.85 12.99
CA SER A 276 13.90 -28.91 12.01
C SER A 276 13.14 -28.43 10.77
N THR A 277 12.25 -27.45 10.92
CA THR A 277 11.43 -26.90 9.82
C THR A 277 12.24 -25.91 8.97
N LEU A 278 13.22 -25.24 9.58
CA LEU A 278 14.06 -24.24 8.90
C LEU A 278 15.11 -24.86 7.96
N VAL A 279 15.48 -26.12 8.18
CA VAL A 279 16.49 -26.83 7.37
C VAL A 279 15.89 -27.43 6.09
N THR A 280 14.56 -27.45 5.94
CA THR A 280 13.91 -27.89 4.69
C THR A 280 13.77 -26.72 3.71
N GLU A 281 14.49 -26.79 2.58
CA GLU A 281 14.58 -25.74 1.54
C GLU A 281 13.22 -25.30 0.95
N THR A 282 12.18 -26.11 1.10
CA THR A 282 10.86 -25.90 0.47
C THR A 282 10.03 -24.76 1.06
N THR A 283 10.49 -24.10 2.13
CA THR A 283 9.69 -23.10 2.89
C THR A 283 10.25 -21.68 2.87
N VAL A 284 11.37 -21.45 2.18
CA VAL A 284 12.02 -20.13 2.08
C VAL A 284 11.47 -19.37 0.87
N VAL A 285 11.14 -18.09 1.07
CA VAL A 285 10.68 -17.17 0.02
C VAL A 285 11.74 -16.07 -0.14
N PRO A 286 12.84 -16.34 -0.88
CA PRO A 286 14.02 -15.48 -0.88
C PRO A 286 13.81 -14.12 -1.57
N PHE A 287 12.74 -14.01 -2.37
CA PHE A 287 12.34 -12.79 -3.07
C PHE A 287 10.82 -12.79 -3.25
N LEU A 288 10.25 -11.65 -3.64
CA LEU A 288 8.83 -11.52 -3.87
C LEU A 288 8.30 -12.54 -4.90
N PRO A 289 7.23 -13.31 -4.57
CA PRO A 289 6.58 -14.20 -5.52
C PRO A 289 6.08 -13.47 -6.78
N VAL A 290 6.05 -14.19 -7.89
CA VAL A 290 5.54 -13.66 -9.17
C VAL A 290 4.04 -13.39 -9.04
N ASN A 291 3.61 -12.20 -9.43
CA ASN A 291 2.21 -11.89 -9.66
C ASN A 291 1.87 -12.08 -11.16
N PRO A 292 0.99 -13.01 -11.53
CA PRO A 292 0.59 -13.23 -12.92
C PRO A 292 -0.02 -12.00 -13.62
N GLU A 293 -0.63 -11.10 -12.85
CA GLU A 293 -1.24 -9.86 -13.38
C GLU A 293 -0.19 -8.80 -13.75
N TYR A 294 1.05 -8.96 -13.29
CA TYR A 294 2.13 -8.01 -13.56
C TYR A 294 2.97 -8.43 -14.76
N SER A 295 3.48 -7.44 -15.50
CA SER A 295 4.46 -7.69 -16.55
C SER A 295 5.72 -8.38 -16.00
N SER A 296 6.42 -9.11 -16.87
CA SER A 296 7.71 -9.73 -16.51
C SER A 296 8.73 -8.71 -16.02
N THR A 297 8.76 -7.51 -16.61
CA THR A 297 9.63 -6.40 -16.19
C THR A 297 9.32 -5.95 -14.77
N ARG A 298 8.03 -5.78 -14.41
CA ARG A 298 7.65 -5.38 -13.05
C ARG A 298 7.98 -6.47 -12.04
N ASN A 299 7.66 -7.73 -12.34
CA ASN A 299 8.04 -8.87 -11.49
C ASN A 299 9.56 -8.95 -11.28
N GLN A 300 10.35 -8.75 -12.34
CA GLN A 300 11.80 -8.71 -12.22
C GLN A 300 12.28 -7.54 -11.34
N GLY A 301 11.67 -6.35 -11.46
CA GLY A 301 11.94 -5.19 -10.61
C GLY A 301 11.71 -5.50 -9.13
N ARG A 302 10.54 -6.06 -8.81
CA ARG A 302 10.17 -6.50 -7.46
C ARG A 302 11.15 -7.50 -6.87
N GLN A 303 11.55 -8.52 -7.63
CA GLN A 303 12.49 -9.55 -7.18
C GLN A 303 13.91 -9.02 -6.97
N LYS A 304 14.32 -7.99 -7.73
CA LYS A 304 15.62 -7.33 -7.54
C LYS A 304 15.74 -6.62 -6.19
N LEU A 305 14.62 -6.18 -5.57
CA LEU A 305 14.65 -5.54 -4.25
C LEU A 305 15.23 -6.44 -3.16
N ALA A 306 15.08 -7.76 -3.29
CA ALA A 306 15.67 -8.72 -2.35
C ALA A 306 17.21 -8.73 -2.37
N ARG A 307 17.84 -8.22 -3.44
CA ARG A 307 19.31 -8.15 -3.58
C ARG A 307 19.92 -6.94 -2.87
N PHE A 308 19.11 -5.95 -2.49
CA PHE A 308 19.59 -4.74 -1.82
C PHE A 308 20.08 -5.11 -0.44
N ASN A 309 21.29 -4.69 -0.10
CA ASN A 309 21.78 -4.79 1.26
C ASN A 309 20.99 -3.84 2.20
N ALA A 310 21.24 -3.93 3.50
CA ALA A 310 20.49 -3.14 4.49
C ALA A 310 20.60 -1.62 4.25
N HIS A 311 21.79 -1.12 3.88
CA HIS A 311 22.04 0.30 3.66
C HIS A 311 21.40 0.83 2.36
N GLU A 312 21.54 0.08 1.26
CA GLU A 312 20.91 0.41 -0.03
C GLU A 312 19.39 0.45 0.10
N PHE A 313 18.81 -0.55 0.77
CA PHE A 313 17.38 -0.63 0.96
C PHE A 313 16.87 0.48 1.88
N ALA A 314 17.58 0.79 2.96
CA ALA A 314 17.24 1.91 3.84
C ALA A 314 17.25 3.25 3.10
N THR A 315 18.25 3.49 2.25
CA THR A 315 18.34 4.70 1.43
C THR A 315 17.12 4.83 0.50
N LEU A 316 16.74 3.75 -0.20
CA LEU A 316 15.55 3.74 -1.05
C LEU A 316 14.27 4.04 -0.26
N VAL A 317 14.10 3.42 0.91
CA VAL A 317 12.92 3.63 1.76
C VAL A 317 12.85 5.08 2.24
N VAL A 318 13.97 5.68 2.66
CA VAL A 318 14.02 7.10 3.08
C VAL A 318 13.70 8.04 1.91
N ASP A 319 14.21 7.76 0.72
CA ASP A 319 13.91 8.57 -0.47
C ASP A 319 12.42 8.47 -0.86
N ILE A 320 11.80 7.30 -0.76
CA ILE A 320 10.35 7.13 -0.98
C ILE A 320 9.55 7.91 0.07
N LEU A 321 9.88 7.80 1.35
CA LEU A 321 9.19 8.56 2.42
C LEU A 321 9.30 10.07 2.22
N THR A 322 10.48 10.54 1.83
CA THR A 322 10.73 11.95 1.53
C THR A 322 9.91 12.43 0.33
N ASP A 323 9.87 11.63 -0.74
CA ASP A 323 9.15 12.01 -1.96
C ASP A 323 7.63 11.90 -1.81
N ALA A 324 7.13 10.93 -1.04
CA ALA A 324 5.72 10.81 -0.69
C ALA A 324 5.23 12.06 0.06
N LYS A 325 5.99 12.51 1.07
CA LYS A 325 5.71 13.76 1.79
C LYS A 325 5.68 14.96 0.85
N ARG A 326 6.67 15.07 -0.05
CA ARG A 326 6.75 16.16 -1.04
C ARG A 326 5.52 16.16 -1.97
N ARG A 327 5.10 14.99 -2.46
CA ARG A 327 3.96 14.86 -3.38
C ARG A 327 2.63 15.22 -2.70
N GLN A 328 2.43 14.83 -1.43
CA GLN A 328 1.21 15.17 -0.71
C GLN A 328 1.11 16.67 -0.37
N LEU A 329 2.21 17.32 0.02
CA LEU A 329 2.24 18.75 0.32
C LEU A 329 2.19 19.65 -0.94
N GLY A 330 2.27 19.06 -2.13
CA GLY A 330 2.41 19.77 -3.39
C GLY A 330 3.83 20.32 -3.62
N SER A 331 4.27 20.38 -4.88
CA SER A 331 5.47 21.13 -5.27
C SER A 331 5.22 22.64 -5.17
N SER A 332 5.09 23.19 -3.96
CA SER A 332 5.24 24.62 -3.75
C SER A 332 6.65 24.89 -3.23
N PRO A 333 7.54 25.58 -3.97
CA PRO A 333 8.69 26.18 -3.35
C PRO A 333 8.15 27.26 -2.42
N ASN A 334 8.05 26.95 -1.13
CA ASN A 334 7.72 27.83 0.00
C ASN A 334 7.70 29.33 -0.35
N LYS A 335 6.55 29.85 -0.80
CA LYS A 335 6.24 31.28 -0.66
C LYS A 335 5.68 31.61 0.73
N GLU A 336 5.24 30.61 1.49
CA GLU A 336 4.63 30.82 2.81
C GLU A 336 5.66 30.96 3.94
N ASN A 337 6.89 30.46 3.77
CA ASN A 337 7.97 30.69 4.76
C ASN A 337 8.66 32.06 4.62
N VAL A 338 8.45 32.77 3.51
CA VAL A 338 9.00 34.13 3.33
C VAL A 338 8.10 35.17 4.02
N GLU A 339 6.80 34.90 4.15
CA GLU A 339 5.87 35.86 4.75
C GLU A 339 5.96 35.89 6.29
N LEU A 340 6.34 34.77 6.92
CA LEU A 340 6.59 34.71 8.36
C LEU A 340 7.94 35.36 8.74
N ILE A 341 8.97 35.26 7.88
CA ILE A 341 10.27 35.90 8.11
C ILE A 341 10.18 37.42 7.86
N LEU A 342 9.38 37.87 6.89
CA LEU A 342 9.17 39.31 6.64
C LEU A 342 8.30 39.99 7.72
N LYS A 343 7.41 39.25 8.40
CA LYS A 343 6.62 39.79 9.51
C LYS A 343 7.44 39.95 10.81
N ASP A 344 8.45 39.11 11.03
CA ASP A 344 9.32 39.25 12.21
C ASP A 344 10.39 40.36 12.06
N ILE A 345 10.75 40.73 10.84
CA ILE A 345 11.66 41.88 10.60
C ILE A 345 10.89 43.22 10.64
N GLY A 346 9.57 43.20 10.45
CA GLY A 346 8.72 44.40 10.42
C GLY A 346 8.34 44.97 11.80
N ASN A 347 8.58 44.27 12.90
CA ASN A 347 8.12 44.67 14.24
C ASN A 347 9.20 45.35 15.12
N HIS A 348 10.36 45.67 14.56
CA HIS A 348 11.38 46.49 15.24
C HIS A 348 11.84 47.67 14.38
N ARG A 349 10.98 48.69 14.22
CA ARG A 349 11.42 50.08 14.04
C ARG A 349 10.50 51.05 14.77
N GLY A 350 10.93 51.45 15.96
CA GLY A 350 10.56 52.74 16.53
C GLY A 350 11.44 53.84 15.91
N SER A 351 10.78 54.89 15.43
CA SER A 351 11.22 56.30 15.35
C SER A 351 12.68 56.59 14.95
N GLU A 352 12.87 57.15 13.75
CA GLU A 352 13.47 58.48 13.54
C GLU A 352 13.56 58.81 12.03
N SER A 353 13.08 60.01 11.67
CA SER A 353 13.26 60.66 10.35
C SER A 353 14.69 61.20 10.24
N PRO A 354 15.27 61.32 9.03
CA PRO A 354 15.25 62.63 8.36
C PRO A 354 15.22 62.60 6.81
N VAL A 355 15.08 63.83 6.30
CA VAL A 355 14.77 64.39 4.96
C VAL A 355 15.92 64.23 3.92
N PHE A 356 15.57 64.48 2.63
CA PHE A 356 16.39 64.74 1.42
C PHE A 356 16.85 63.48 0.65
N ASP A 357 16.82 63.36 -0.69
CA ASP A 357 16.59 64.30 -1.79
C ASP A 357 16.22 63.49 -3.05
N GLN A 358 15.39 64.05 -3.93
CA GLN A 358 15.00 63.48 -5.22
C GLN A 358 15.89 64.06 -6.32
N PRO A 359 16.21 63.33 -7.40
CA PRO A 359 16.35 64.00 -8.68
C PRO A 359 15.49 63.38 -9.79
N ASP A 360 14.83 64.30 -10.49
CA ASP A 360 14.08 64.13 -11.74
C ASP A 360 14.94 63.50 -12.84
N TYR A 361 14.31 62.63 -13.65
CA TYR A 361 14.71 62.51 -15.04
C TYR A 361 13.51 62.29 -15.95
N ASP A 362 13.33 63.27 -16.83
CA ASP A 362 12.24 63.44 -17.79
C ASP A 362 12.30 62.45 -18.97
N SER A 363 11.13 62.22 -19.55
CA SER A 363 10.91 61.46 -20.78
C SER A 363 11.42 62.20 -22.00
N VAL A 364 11.98 61.50 -22.99
CA VAL A 364 11.91 61.90 -24.41
C VAL A 364 12.02 60.71 -25.35
N ALA A 365 11.15 60.74 -26.37
CA ALA A 365 11.06 59.85 -27.52
C ALA A 365 11.84 60.40 -28.73
N SER A 366 12.22 59.52 -29.67
CA SER A 366 12.47 59.73 -31.12
C SER A 366 12.69 58.32 -31.72
N ASP A 367 11.84 57.80 -32.61
CA ASP A 367 11.84 57.98 -34.09
C ASP A 367 13.12 57.41 -34.74
N GLU A 368 13.18 56.63 -35.82
CA GLU A 368 12.30 56.24 -36.93
C GLU A 368 12.99 55.07 -37.70
N GLU A 369 12.18 54.26 -38.41
CA GLU A 369 12.36 53.62 -39.74
C GLU A 369 13.74 53.01 -40.16
N THR A 370 13.86 51.82 -40.77
CA THR A 370 13.30 51.47 -42.08
C THR A 370 13.35 49.96 -42.38
N GLU A 371 12.29 49.53 -43.06
CA GLU A 371 12.02 48.41 -43.97
C GLU A 371 13.22 47.64 -44.62
N GLN A 372 13.07 46.32 -44.85
CA GLN A 372 12.65 45.78 -46.17
C GLN A 372 12.52 44.25 -46.20
N GLN A 373 11.51 43.83 -46.95
CA GLN A 373 10.97 42.48 -47.17
C GLN A 373 11.69 41.72 -48.30
N GLN A 374 11.54 40.38 -48.32
CA GLN A 374 11.06 39.53 -49.44
C GLN A 374 11.39 38.05 -49.12
N MET A 375 10.45 37.13 -48.86
CA MET A 375 9.40 36.49 -49.67
C MET A 375 9.87 35.54 -50.80
N PHE A 376 9.22 34.35 -50.80
CA PHE A 376 9.19 33.23 -51.78
C PHE A 376 10.39 32.27 -51.80
N GLY A 377 10.27 30.94 -51.84
CA GLY A 377 9.11 30.05 -52.02
C GLY A 377 9.42 28.94 -53.04
N LYS A 378 9.34 27.67 -52.59
CA LYS A 378 9.16 26.39 -53.33
C LYS A 378 10.19 25.92 -54.37
N GLY A 379 10.49 24.61 -54.31
CA GLY A 379 11.06 23.85 -55.43
C GLY A 379 11.52 22.43 -55.06
N GLU A 380 10.59 21.47 -55.05
CA GLU A 380 10.89 20.04 -55.19
C GLU A 380 11.57 19.74 -56.55
N ARG A 381 12.56 18.84 -56.59
CA ARG A 381 12.63 17.77 -57.61
C ARG A 381 13.76 16.74 -57.37
N THR A 382 13.32 15.49 -57.18
CA THR A 382 13.80 14.21 -57.79
C THR A 382 15.29 13.81 -57.78
N LYS A 383 15.57 12.74 -57.02
CA LYS A 383 15.88 11.34 -57.43
C LYS A 383 17.03 11.03 -58.44
N VAL A 384 17.99 10.25 -57.91
CA VAL A 384 18.85 9.14 -58.45
C VAL A 384 19.83 9.48 -59.58
N PRO A 385 20.94 8.72 -59.78
CA PRO A 385 21.16 7.27 -59.56
C PRO A 385 21.67 6.84 -58.19
#